data_AF-A0A653PRE7-F1
#
_entry.id   AF-A0A653PRE7-F1
#
_cell.length_a   1.000
_cell.length_b   1.000
_cell.length_c   1.000
_cell.angle_alpha   90.00
_cell.angle_beta   90.00
_cell.angle_gamma   90.00
#
_symmetry.space_group_name_H-M   'P 1'
#
loop_
_entity.id
_entity.type
_entity.pdbx_description
1 polymer ?
#
loop_
_entity_poly.entity_id
_entity_poly.type
_entity_poly.pdbx_seq_one_letter_code
_entity_poly.pdbx_strand_id
1 'polypeptide(L)'
;MRLLTLLIAAGLSAPAAGADVPARPNTPVAAVDLARYAGTWYEQAHLPMFFQRKCVADTTAEYSVNADGTVAVVNRCRHKDGSFDEARGVARVVDGRTSTLKVRFAPQWLSWLPMVWGDYWVIALDEADYRWAMVGSPGRDYLWILSREPQLDPQIRGRLIDQARAMAYPVDKLVDTPQRSQDPMPRS
;
A
#
# COMPACT_ATOMS: atom_id res chain seq x y z
N MET A 1 -73.16 5.04 -30.94
CA MET A 1 -72.24 6.15 -30.63
C MET A 1 -71.79 6.02 -29.20
N ARG A 2 -70.56 5.55 -28.96
CA ARG A 2 -69.77 5.66 -27.71
C ARG A 2 -68.36 5.11 -28.04
N LEU A 3 -67.44 6.01 -28.39
CA LEU A 3 -66.02 5.69 -28.54
C LEU A 3 -65.39 5.67 -27.13
N LEU A 4 -64.76 4.57 -26.75
CA LEU A 4 -63.84 4.51 -25.60
C LEU A 4 -62.43 4.81 -26.09
N THR A 5 -61.87 5.93 -25.64
CA THR A 5 -60.48 6.31 -25.91
C THR A 5 -59.57 5.68 -24.85
N LEU A 6 -58.72 4.74 -25.26
CA LEU A 6 -57.66 4.17 -24.41
C LEU A 6 -56.49 5.16 -24.38
N LEU A 7 -56.18 5.72 -23.20
CA LEU A 7 -54.93 6.46 -22.96
C LEU A 7 -53.85 5.49 -22.51
N ILE A 8 -52.89 5.22 -23.39
CA ILE A 8 -51.65 4.51 -23.05
C ILE A 8 -50.67 5.55 -22.52
N ALA A 9 -50.45 5.56 -21.20
CA ALA A 9 -49.41 6.36 -20.57
C ALA A 9 -48.05 5.64 -20.72
N ALA A 10 -47.22 6.11 -21.66
CA ALA A 10 -45.84 5.67 -21.78
C ALA A 10 -45.00 6.36 -20.68
N GLY A 11 -44.62 5.60 -19.64
CA GLY A 11 -43.69 6.07 -18.63
C GLY A 11 -42.28 6.17 -19.19
N LEU A 12 -41.75 7.41 -19.29
CA LEU A 12 -40.33 7.64 -19.55
C LEU A 12 -39.54 7.28 -18.28
N SER A 13 -38.91 6.11 -18.28
CA SER A 13 -37.84 5.80 -17.32
C SER A 13 -36.57 6.54 -17.75
N ALA A 14 -36.27 7.68 -17.11
CA ALA A 14 -34.97 8.31 -17.23
C ALA A 14 -33.92 7.41 -16.57
N PRO A 15 -32.76 7.14 -17.21
CA PRO A 15 -31.67 6.44 -16.55
C PRO A 15 -31.17 7.32 -15.40
N ALA A 16 -31.14 6.76 -14.19
CA ALA A 16 -30.46 7.38 -13.07
C ALA A 16 -28.96 7.45 -13.42
N ALA A 17 -28.51 8.64 -13.85
CA ALA A 17 -27.09 8.94 -13.91
C ALA A 17 -26.56 8.81 -12.47
N GLY A 18 -25.80 7.74 -12.22
CA GLY A 18 -25.08 7.58 -10.96
C GLY A 18 -24.18 8.81 -10.79
N ALA A 19 -24.43 9.60 -9.75
CA ALA A 19 -23.57 10.72 -9.44
C ALA A 19 -22.15 10.18 -9.18
N ASP A 20 -21.17 10.65 -9.96
CA ASP A 20 -19.75 10.42 -9.70
C ASP A 20 -19.44 11.02 -8.32
N VAL A 21 -19.43 10.18 -7.28
CA VAL A 21 -18.96 10.59 -5.96
C VAL A 21 -17.47 10.90 -6.12
N PRO A 22 -17.04 12.16 -5.89
CA PRO A 22 -15.64 12.52 -6.08
C PRO A 22 -14.77 11.68 -5.16
N ALA A 23 -13.68 11.14 -5.72
CA ALA A 23 -12.72 10.35 -4.96
C ALA A 23 -12.20 11.13 -3.75
N ARG A 24 -12.00 10.45 -2.63
CA ARG A 24 -11.32 11.02 -1.47
C ARG A 24 -9.89 11.42 -1.86
N PRO A 25 -9.37 12.53 -1.33
CA PRO A 25 -7.98 12.90 -1.53
C PRO A 25 -7.02 11.78 -1.11
N ASN A 26 -6.00 11.52 -1.93
CA ASN A 26 -4.88 10.65 -1.60
C ASN A 26 -3.87 11.48 -0.79
N THR A 27 -4.04 11.53 0.52
CA THR A 27 -3.24 12.38 1.41
C THR A 27 -2.53 11.50 2.45
N PRO A 28 -1.23 11.70 2.68
CA PRO A 28 -0.51 11.04 3.77
C PRO A 28 -1.13 11.35 5.14
N VAL A 29 -0.92 10.48 6.12
CA VAL A 29 -1.21 10.77 7.53
C VAL A 29 -0.41 11.99 7.99
N ALA A 30 -0.87 12.66 9.04
CA ALA A 30 -0.28 13.94 9.48
C ALA A 30 1.21 13.81 9.83
N ALA A 31 1.57 12.75 10.56
CA ALA A 31 2.95 12.42 10.91
C ALA A 31 3.08 10.92 11.20
N VAL A 32 4.32 10.43 11.10
CA VAL A 32 4.72 9.09 11.53
C VAL A 32 5.85 9.23 12.54
N ASP A 33 5.74 8.55 13.68
CA ASP A 33 6.87 8.34 14.57
C ASP A 33 7.76 7.25 13.97
N LEU A 34 8.90 7.64 13.39
CA LEU A 34 9.80 6.72 12.69
C LEU A 34 10.42 5.67 13.62
N ALA A 35 10.59 5.98 14.92
CA ALA A 35 11.11 5.02 15.88
C ALA A 35 10.07 3.93 16.17
N ARG A 36 8.79 4.29 16.30
CA ARG A 36 7.69 3.32 16.43
C ARG A 36 7.39 2.58 15.14
N TYR A 37 7.68 3.18 13.99
CA TYR A 37 7.53 2.56 12.67
C TYR A 37 8.65 1.58 12.33
N ALA A 38 9.81 1.68 12.99
CA ALA A 38 10.95 0.78 12.80
C ALA A 38 10.62 -0.70 13.12
N GLY A 39 11.49 -1.60 12.68
CA GLY A 39 11.33 -3.05 12.79
C GLY A 39 10.63 -3.67 11.57
N THR A 40 10.22 -4.92 11.72
CA THR A 40 9.65 -5.72 10.62
C THR A 40 8.18 -5.42 10.38
N TRP A 41 7.81 -5.38 9.11
CA TRP A 41 6.46 -5.35 8.57
C TRP A 41 6.28 -6.49 7.57
N TYR A 42 5.13 -7.14 7.64
CA TYR A 42 4.70 -8.19 6.72
C TYR A 42 3.79 -7.57 5.67
N GLU A 43 4.12 -7.77 4.40
CA GLU A 43 3.25 -7.35 3.31
C GLU A 43 2.06 -8.29 3.20
N GLN A 44 0.86 -7.74 3.22
CA GLN A 44 -0.40 -8.49 3.16
C GLN A 44 -0.99 -8.46 1.75
N ALA A 45 -0.85 -7.34 1.07
CA ALA A 45 -1.25 -7.17 -0.32
C ALA A 45 -0.51 -5.98 -0.94
N HIS A 46 -0.40 -5.99 -2.26
CA HIS A 46 0.20 -4.90 -3.00
C HIS A 46 -0.44 -4.69 -4.39
N LEU A 47 -0.16 -3.57 -5.05
CA LEU A 47 -0.44 -3.44 -6.49
C LEU A 47 0.65 -4.12 -7.34
N PRO A 48 0.37 -4.57 -8.58
CA PRO A 48 1.36 -5.28 -9.38
C PRO A 48 2.59 -4.42 -9.68
N MET A 49 3.76 -4.85 -9.25
CA MET A 49 5.02 -4.12 -9.42
C MET A 49 6.07 -4.97 -10.11
N PHE A 50 6.75 -4.39 -11.10
CA PHE A 50 7.77 -5.10 -11.88
C PHE A 50 8.87 -5.68 -10.97
N PHE A 51 9.33 -4.95 -9.97
CA PHE A 51 10.40 -5.38 -9.07
C PHE A 51 9.97 -6.49 -8.09
N GLN A 52 8.67 -6.69 -7.83
CA GLN A 52 8.17 -7.79 -6.98
C GLN A 52 7.60 -8.98 -7.76
N ARG A 53 7.66 -8.98 -9.10
CA ARG A 53 7.02 -10.01 -9.96
C ARG A 53 7.50 -11.45 -9.73
N LYS A 54 8.63 -11.66 -9.04
CA LYS A 54 9.16 -12.98 -8.71
C LYS A 54 8.85 -13.41 -7.27
N CYS A 55 8.38 -12.49 -6.43
CA CYS A 55 7.97 -12.76 -5.06
C CYS A 55 6.64 -13.52 -5.06
N VAL A 56 6.60 -14.68 -4.42
CA VAL A 56 5.39 -15.53 -4.35
C VAL A 56 4.84 -15.66 -2.93
N ALA A 57 5.64 -15.37 -1.90
CA ALA A 57 5.25 -15.46 -0.50
C ALA A 57 6.28 -14.78 0.42
N ASP A 58 5.94 -14.66 1.70
CA ASP A 58 6.83 -14.30 2.81
C ASP A 58 7.54 -12.96 2.59
N THR A 59 6.88 -12.00 1.94
CA THR A 59 7.44 -10.67 1.71
C THR A 59 7.43 -9.85 3.00
N THR A 60 8.57 -9.32 3.39
CA THR A 60 8.74 -8.44 4.54
C THR A 60 9.52 -7.20 4.19
N ALA A 61 9.26 -6.11 4.91
CA ALA A 61 10.09 -4.91 4.92
C ALA A 61 10.57 -4.65 6.35
N GLU A 62 11.87 -4.55 6.55
CA GLU A 62 12.48 -4.19 7.83
C GLU A 62 13.06 -2.77 7.76
N TYR A 63 12.71 -1.95 8.75
CA TYR A 63 13.12 -0.55 8.82
C TYR A 63 13.99 -0.29 10.04
N SER A 64 15.09 0.44 9.87
CA SER A 64 15.92 0.93 10.99
C SER A 64 16.29 2.40 10.78
N VAL A 65 16.14 3.21 11.82
CA VAL A 65 16.47 4.64 11.77
C VAL A 65 17.98 4.82 12.00
N ASN A 66 18.65 5.49 11.06
CA ASN A 66 20.07 5.81 11.14
C ASN A 66 20.31 7.09 11.95
N ALA A 67 21.56 7.29 12.40
CA ALA A 67 21.95 8.47 13.17
C ALA A 67 21.80 9.80 12.41
N ASP A 68 21.85 9.75 11.07
CA ASP A 68 21.64 10.92 10.19
C ASP A 68 20.15 11.20 9.90
N GLY A 69 19.23 10.44 10.51
CA GLY A 69 17.79 10.55 10.31
C GLY A 69 17.25 9.89 9.04
N THR A 70 18.10 9.25 8.24
CA THR A 70 17.63 8.37 7.16
C THR A 70 17.10 7.05 7.72
N VAL A 71 16.33 6.31 6.92
CA VAL A 71 15.81 5.00 7.31
C VAL A 71 16.40 3.95 6.39
N ALA A 72 17.18 3.01 6.92
CA ALA A 72 17.58 1.83 6.18
C ALA A 72 16.37 0.90 5.98
N VAL A 73 16.26 0.33 4.78
CA VAL A 73 15.16 -0.53 4.35
C VAL A 73 15.74 -1.85 3.87
N VAL A 74 15.28 -2.97 4.42
CA VAL A 74 15.60 -4.31 3.92
C VAL A 74 14.29 -4.98 3.53
N ASN A 75 14.08 -5.13 2.22
CA ASN A 75 12.98 -5.91 1.68
C ASN A 75 13.46 -7.33 1.41
N ARG A 76 12.65 -8.31 1.76
CA ARG A 76 12.94 -9.72 1.52
C ARG A 76 11.68 -10.43 1.07
N CYS A 77 11.77 -11.34 0.10
CA CYS A 77 10.63 -12.15 -0.32
C CYS A 77 11.08 -13.53 -0.80
N ARG A 78 10.15 -14.48 -0.82
CA ARG A 78 10.43 -15.83 -1.31
C ARG A 78 10.08 -15.95 -2.80
N HIS A 79 10.94 -16.64 -3.54
CA HIS A 79 10.71 -17.05 -4.91
C HIS A 79 10.03 -18.43 -5.02
N LYS A 80 9.56 -18.78 -6.23
CA LYS A 80 8.89 -20.06 -6.50
C LYS A 80 9.77 -21.29 -6.25
N ASP A 81 11.08 -21.16 -6.43
CA ASP A 81 12.06 -22.22 -6.14
C ASP A 81 12.36 -22.38 -4.64
N GLY A 82 11.74 -21.57 -3.78
CA GLY A 82 11.92 -21.59 -2.33
C GLY A 82 13.07 -20.72 -1.82
N SER A 83 13.91 -20.19 -2.71
CA SER A 83 14.98 -19.24 -2.38
C SER A 83 14.41 -17.89 -1.93
N PHE A 84 15.25 -17.09 -1.28
CA PHE A 84 14.90 -15.73 -0.88
C PHE A 84 15.67 -14.71 -1.70
N ASP A 85 14.97 -13.67 -2.13
CA ASP A 85 15.55 -12.45 -2.67
C ASP A 85 15.55 -11.37 -1.61
N GLU A 86 16.57 -10.51 -1.64
CA GLU A 86 16.75 -9.43 -0.68
C GLU A 86 17.21 -8.15 -1.39
N ALA A 87 16.55 -7.04 -1.08
CA ALA A 87 16.88 -5.72 -1.58
C ALA A 87 17.12 -4.76 -0.41
N ARG A 88 18.29 -4.11 -0.41
CA ARG A 88 18.69 -3.13 0.60
C ARG A 88 18.60 -1.73 0.04
N GLY A 89 17.96 -0.84 0.78
CA GLY A 89 17.70 0.53 0.37
C GLY A 89 17.81 1.52 1.52
N VAL A 90 17.65 2.78 1.16
CA VAL A 90 17.64 3.91 2.11
C VAL A 90 16.46 4.81 1.75
N ALA A 91 15.71 5.23 2.76
CA ALA A 91 14.66 6.22 2.67
C ALA A 91 15.07 7.53 3.35
N ARG A 92 14.59 8.65 2.81
CA ARG A 92 14.76 9.98 3.38
C ARG A 92 13.42 10.70 3.49
N VAL A 93 13.25 11.46 4.57
CA VAL A 93 12.09 12.34 4.78
C VAL A 93 12.09 13.48 3.75
N VAL A 94 10.91 13.83 3.25
CA VAL A 94 10.69 14.94 2.31
C VAL A 94 9.96 16.07 3.02
N ASP A 95 10.44 17.31 2.84
CA ASP A 95 9.83 18.53 3.39
C ASP A 95 9.57 18.50 4.90
N GLY A 96 10.37 17.74 5.66
CA GLY A 96 10.18 17.57 7.11
C GLY A 96 8.94 16.76 7.52
N ARG A 97 8.20 16.18 6.57
CA ARG A 97 6.99 15.38 6.82
C ARG A 97 7.34 13.90 6.90
N THR A 98 7.34 13.34 8.10
CA THR A 98 7.75 11.94 8.34
C THR A 98 6.83 10.89 7.73
N SER A 99 5.64 11.26 7.25
CA SER A 99 4.74 10.39 6.47
C SER A 99 5.03 10.36 4.97
N THR A 100 5.91 11.24 4.47
CA THR A 100 6.31 11.30 3.06
C THR A 100 7.81 11.10 2.92
N LEU A 101 8.20 9.98 2.32
CA LEU A 101 9.59 9.62 2.10
C LEU A 101 9.88 9.42 0.62
N LYS A 102 11.16 9.51 0.29
CA LYS A 102 11.73 9.00 -0.96
C LYS A 102 12.63 7.82 -0.63
N VAL A 103 12.44 6.69 -1.29
CA VAL A 103 13.17 5.43 -1.07
C VAL A 103 14.03 5.10 -2.29
N ARG A 104 15.25 4.61 -2.07
CA ARG A 104 16.19 4.22 -3.12
C ARG A 104 16.83 2.88 -2.81
N PHE A 105 16.84 1.99 -3.80
CA PHE A 105 17.54 0.69 -3.76
C PHE A 105 18.78 0.64 -4.69
N ALA A 106 19.02 1.71 -5.45
CA ALA A 106 20.23 1.83 -6.27
C ALA A 106 21.50 1.99 -5.40
N PRO A 107 22.71 1.91 -5.97
CA PRO A 107 23.96 2.28 -5.30
C PRO A 107 24.03 3.77 -4.89
N GLN A 108 24.74 4.07 -3.79
CA GLN A 108 24.82 5.42 -3.22
C GLN A 108 25.36 6.48 -4.19
N TRP A 109 26.31 6.12 -5.04
CA TRP A 109 26.88 7.04 -6.04
C TRP A 109 25.87 7.46 -7.13
N LEU A 110 24.71 6.79 -7.24
CA LEU A 110 23.59 7.20 -8.10
C LEU A 110 22.56 8.08 -7.39
N SER A 111 22.75 8.44 -6.11
CA SER A 111 21.75 9.19 -5.32
C SER A 111 21.43 10.58 -5.88
N TRP A 112 22.30 11.13 -6.72
CA TRP A 112 22.08 12.41 -7.40
C TRP A 112 21.05 12.34 -8.53
N LEU A 113 20.71 11.15 -9.03
CA LEU A 113 19.68 10.96 -10.05
C LEU A 113 18.28 10.91 -9.40
N PRO A 114 17.35 11.81 -9.75
CA PRO A 114 16.00 11.77 -9.18
C PRO A 114 15.24 10.49 -9.50
N MET A 115 15.50 9.87 -10.65
CA MET A 115 14.82 8.66 -11.13
C MET A 115 15.06 7.41 -10.27
N VAL A 116 16.13 7.37 -9.47
CA VAL A 116 16.39 6.22 -8.57
C VAL A 116 15.61 6.28 -7.26
N TRP A 117 14.83 7.35 -7.04
CA TRP A 117 14.03 7.57 -5.83
C TRP A 117 12.54 7.35 -6.10
N GLY A 118 11.96 6.35 -5.42
CA GLY A 118 10.52 6.10 -5.42
C GLY A 118 9.81 6.84 -4.28
N ASP A 119 8.56 7.23 -4.50
CA ASP A 119 7.69 7.79 -3.45
C ASP A 119 7.22 6.70 -2.48
N TYR A 120 7.22 7.04 -1.20
CA TYR A 120 6.68 6.22 -0.12
C TYR A 120 5.85 7.13 0.79
N TRP A 121 4.53 7.06 0.64
CA TRP A 121 3.58 7.86 1.42
C TRP A 121 2.80 6.95 2.35
N VAL A 122 2.90 7.15 3.67
CA VAL A 122 2.03 6.47 4.63
C VAL A 122 0.67 7.16 4.59
N ILE A 123 -0.32 6.50 4.00
CA ILE A 123 -1.65 7.07 3.69
C ILE A 123 -2.75 6.58 4.65
N ALA A 124 -2.48 5.53 5.41
CA ALA A 124 -3.26 5.15 6.58
C ALA A 124 -2.36 4.45 7.60
N LEU A 125 -2.59 4.65 8.89
CA LEU A 125 -1.78 4.06 9.94
C LEU A 125 -2.65 3.79 11.18
N ASP A 126 -2.34 2.69 11.87
CA ASP A 126 -2.76 2.49 13.24
C ASP A 126 -1.98 3.42 14.17
N GLU A 127 -2.49 4.62 14.42
CA GLU A 127 -1.79 5.62 15.23
C GLU A 127 -1.64 5.21 16.71
N ALA A 128 -2.53 4.34 17.19
CA ALA A 128 -2.52 3.85 18.57
C ALA A 128 -1.35 2.90 18.78
N ASP A 129 -1.26 1.83 17.98
CA ASP A 129 -0.37 0.69 18.27
C ASP A 129 0.58 0.32 17.12
N TYR A 130 0.51 1.01 15.97
CA TYR A 130 1.36 0.77 14.80
C TYR A 130 1.30 -0.68 14.32
N ARG A 131 0.14 -1.34 14.43
CA ARG A 131 -0.05 -2.75 14.06
C ARG A 131 -0.26 -2.97 12.56
N TRP A 132 -0.76 -1.97 11.86
CA TRP A 132 -0.96 -1.99 10.41
C TRP A 132 -0.66 -0.62 9.80
N ALA A 133 -0.28 -0.62 8.53
CA ALA A 133 -0.05 0.59 7.75
C ALA A 133 -0.50 0.35 6.31
N MET A 134 -0.95 1.41 5.64
CA MET A 134 -1.18 1.42 4.20
C MET A 134 -0.26 2.47 3.60
N VAL A 135 0.53 2.05 2.62
CA VAL A 135 1.54 2.88 1.97
C VAL A 135 1.20 2.99 0.50
N GLY A 136 1.27 4.19 -0.06
CA GLY A 136 1.06 4.39 -1.48
C GLY A 136 2.01 5.42 -2.08
N SER A 137 1.63 5.93 -3.25
CA SER A 137 2.35 6.96 -3.99
C SER A 137 1.38 8.06 -4.46
N PRO A 138 1.85 9.29 -4.71
CA PRO A 138 0.99 10.38 -5.17
C PRO A 138 0.19 10.02 -6.44
N GLY A 139 0.83 9.32 -7.39
CA GLY A 139 0.24 8.89 -8.66
C GLY A 139 -0.70 7.68 -8.56
N ARG A 140 -0.76 7.01 -7.40
CA ARG A 140 -1.52 5.76 -7.16
C ARG A 140 -1.03 4.54 -7.93
N ASP A 141 0.20 4.61 -8.45
CA ASP A 141 0.84 3.51 -9.17
C ASP A 141 1.36 2.41 -8.22
N TYR A 142 1.51 2.74 -6.93
CA TYR A 142 1.99 1.82 -5.90
C TYR A 142 1.08 1.85 -4.69
N LEU A 143 0.82 0.67 -4.13
CA LEU A 143 0.07 0.50 -2.88
C LEU A 143 0.57 -0.77 -2.20
N TRP A 144 0.73 -0.69 -0.88
CA TRP A 144 1.03 -1.80 0.01
C TRP A 144 0.12 -1.74 1.23
N ILE A 145 -0.38 -2.89 1.66
CA ILE A 145 -0.98 -3.08 2.98
C ILE A 145 0.03 -3.88 3.81
N LEU A 146 0.43 -3.32 4.94
CA LEU A 146 1.46 -3.86 5.82
C LEU A 146 0.88 -4.15 7.21
N SER A 147 1.40 -5.17 7.88
CA SER A 147 1.06 -5.51 9.26
C SER A 147 2.28 -5.91 10.09
N ARG A 148 2.18 -5.79 11.41
CA ARG A 148 3.20 -6.29 12.35
C ARG A 148 3.13 -7.79 12.58
N GLU A 149 2.01 -8.40 12.24
CA GLU A 149 1.82 -9.85 12.29
C GLU A 149 1.79 -10.45 10.89
N PRO A 150 2.17 -11.72 10.71
CA PRO A 150 2.11 -12.39 9.42
C PRO A 150 0.69 -12.40 8.82
N GLN A 151 -0.35 -12.43 9.65
CA GLN A 151 -1.74 -12.37 9.19
C GLN A 151 -2.42 -11.15 9.78
N LEU A 152 -2.92 -10.27 8.91
CA LEU A 152 -3.76 -9.14 9.31
C LEU A 152 -5.21 -9.60 9.50
N ASP A 153 -5.87 -9.06 10.52
CA ASP A 153 -7.31 -9.25 10.73
C ASP A 153 -8.11 -8.95 9.44
N PRO A 154 -8.92 -9.89 8.93
CA PRO A 154 -9.66 -9.72 7.68
C PRO A 154 -10.59 -8.50 7.64
N GLN A 155 -11.17 -8.11 8.79
CA GLN A 155 -12.02 -6.91 8.89
C GLN A 155 -11.18 -5.64 8.76
N ILE A 156 -10.00 -5.60 9.38
CA ILE A 156 -9.06 -4.48 9.20
C ILE A 156 -8.64 -4.41 7.73
N ARG A 157 -8.24 -5.53 7.13
CA ARG A 157 -7.85 -5.61 5.73
C ARG A 157 -8.95 -5.11 4.79
N GLY A 158 -10.18 -5.55 4.99
CA GLY A 158 -11.34 -5.10 4.20
C GLY A 158 -11.54 -3.58 4.28
N ARG A 159 -11.49 -3.00 5.49
CA ARG A 159 -11.60 -1.55 5.68
C ARG A 159 -10.49 -0.78 4.96
N LEU A 160 -9.25 -1.27 4.99
CA LEU A 160 -8.12 -0.62 4.29
C LEU A 160 -8.30 -0.65 2.77
N ILE A 161 -8.80 -1.76 2.22
CA ILE A 161 -9.11 -1.87 0.79
C ILE A 161 -10.22 -0.90 0.40
N ASP A 162 -11.29 -0.79 1.18
CA ASP A 162 -12.37 0.16 0.91
C ASP A 162 -11.89 1.62 1.00
N GLN A 163 -11.00 1.92 1.95
CA GLN A 163 -10.35 3.22 2.05
C GLN A 163 -9.47 3.51 0.82
N ALA A 164 -8.68 2.54 0.35
CA ALA A 164 -7.89 2.66 -0.87
C ALA A 164 -8.76 2.88 -2.11
N ARG A 165 -9.87 2.14 -2.22
CA ARG A 165 -10.87 2.32 -3.30
C ARG A 165 -11.45 3.73 -3.27
N ALA A 166 -11.82 4.23 -2.09
CA ALA A 166 -12.32 5.59 -1.93
C ALA A 166 -11.28 6.64 -2.34
N MET A 167 -9.98 6.36 -2.21
CA MET A 167 -8.88 7.20 -2.71
C MET A 167 -8.55 7.00 -4.20
N ALA A 168 -9.38 6.25 -4.93
CA ALA A 168 -9.23 5.90 -6.35
C ALA A 168 -8.00 5.04 -6.70
N TYR A 169 -7.51 4.23 -5.76
CA TYR A 169 -6.54 3.18 -6.11
C TYR A 169 -7.25 2.04 -6.87
N PRO A 170 -6.59 1.38 -7.83
CA PRO A 170 -7.15 0.29 -8.60
C PRO A 170 -7.16 -1.02 -7.80
N VAL A 171 -7.96 -1.07 -6.73
CA VAL A 171 -7.93 -2.17 -5.74
C VAL A 171 -8.29 -3.54 -6.31
N ASP A 172 -9.00 -3.60 -7.44
CA ASP A 172 -9.32 -4.85 -8.13
C ASP A 172 -8.08 -5.52 -8.76
N LYS A 173 -6.96 -4.80 -8.83
CA LYS A 173 -5.66 -5.31 -9.26
C LYS A 173 -4.76 -5.74 -8.10
N LEU A 174 -5.22 -5.63 -6.85
CA LEU A 174 -4.43 -6.04 -5.69
C LEU A 174 -4.03 -7.51 -5.81
N VAL A 175 -2.76 -7.76 -5.53
CA VAL A 175 -2.17 -9.09 -5.42
C VAL A 175 -2.03 -9.37 -3.93
N ASP A 176 -2.57 -10.52 -3.50
CA ASP A 176 -2.36 -11.00 -2.15
C ASP A 176 -0.94 -11.51 -1.97
N THR A 177 -0.38 -11.26 -0.80
CA THR A 177 0.94 -11.75 -0.42
C THR A 177 0.77 -12.83 0.64
N PRO A 178 0.85 -14.13 0.28
CA PRO A 178 0.78 -15.20 1.24
C PRO A 178 1.94 -15.11 2.24
N GLN A 179 1.59 -15.10 3.53
CA GLN A 179 2.55 -15.21 4.62
C GLN A 179 2.40 -16.61 5.22
N ARG A 180 3.44 -17.43 5.11
CA ARG A 180 3.48 -18.66 5.89
C ARG A 180 3.71 -18.24 7.33
N SER A 181 2.90 -18.75 8.25
CA SER A 181 3.19 -18.63 9.69
C SER A 181 4.66 -19.02 9.88
N GLN A 182 5.48 -18.09 10.38
CA GLN A 182 6.90 -18.38 10.54
C GLN A 182 7.06 -19.60 11.47
N ASP A 183 7.65 -20.67 10.95
CA ASP A 183 8.52 -21.48 11.78
C ASP A 183 9.55 -20.52 12.39
N PRO A 184 9.84 -20.60 13.70
CA PRO A 184 10.71 -19.65 14.36
C PRO A 184 12.04 -19.56 13.61
N MET A 185 12.35 -18.36 13.12
CA MET A 185 13.60 -18.07 12.44
C MET A 185 14.76 -18.53 13.34
N PRO A 186 15.70 -19.36 12.87
CA PRO A 186 16.81 -19.82 13.71
C PRO A 186 17.62 -18.60 14.13
N ARG A 187 17.68 -18.37 15.44
CA ARG A 187 18.58 -17.38 16.02
C ARG A 187 20.01 -17.83 15.71
N SER A 188 20.75 -16.98 14.99
CA SER A 188 22.21 -17.07 14.84
C SER A 188 22.90 -16.98 16.19
#